data_AF-A0A3A8WU69-F1
#
_entry.id   AF-A0A3A8WU69-F1
#
_cell.length_a   1.000
_cell.length_b   1.000
_cell.length_c   1.000
_cell.angle_alpha   90.00
_cell.angle_beta   90.00
_cell.angle_gamma   90.00
#
_symmetry.space_group_name_H-M   'P 1'
#
loop_
_entity.id
_entity.type
_entity.pdbx_description
1 polymer ?
#
loop_
_entity_poly.entity_id
_entity_poly.type
_entity_poly.pdbx_seq_one_letter_code
_entity_poly.pdbx_strand_id
1 'polypeptide(L)'
;MMINKKECAIMDSWHIFKRAWLLEEYIMEKPQILLFDLDGTLLRNDKTLSEYTLEILSKCKECGYIIGISTSRGEQNCLSFLRELKPGILISSGGALIRTLGVKL
;
A
#
# COMPACT_ATOMS: atom_id res chain seq x y z
N MET A 1 -14.08 -9.70 -6.32
CA MET A 1 -12.66 -10.03 -6.08
C MET A 1 -12.56 -10.64 -4.70
N MET A 2 -12.28 -11.94 -4.61
CA MET A 2 -12.01 -12.60 -3.31
C MET A 2 -10.51 -12.59 -3.12
N ILE A 3 -10.01 -11.85 -2.14
CA ILE A 3 -8.59 -11.85 -1.76
C ILE A 3 -8.42 -12.90 -0.66
N ASN A 4 -7.56 -13.90 -0.86
CA ASN A 4 -7.28 -14.90 0.16
C ASN A 4 -6.50 -14.26 1.32
N LYS A 5 -6.86 -14.57 2.57
CA LYS A 5 -6.19 -14.04 3.78
C LYS A 5 -4.69 -14.33 3.82
N LYS A 6 -4.21 -15.35 3.10
CA LYS A 6 -2.77 -15.66 3.01
C LYS A 6 -1.99 -14.78 2.03
N GLU A 7 -2.67 -14.06 1.15
CA GLU A 7 -2.05 -13.36 0.01
C GLU A 7 -2.01 -11.83 0.19
N CYS A 8 -2.57 -11.31 1.29
CA CYS A 8 -2.73 -9.87 1.49
C CYS A 8 -2.42 -9.46 2.93
N ALA A 9 -1.60 -8.43 3.07
CA ALA A 9 -1.37 -7.73 4.34
C ALA A 9 -1.94 -6.31 4.27
N ILE A 10 -2.70 -5.92 5.29
CA ILE A 10 -3.11 -4.53 5.51
C ILE A 10 -2.14 -3.94 6.52
N MET A 11 -1.50 -2.83 6.13
CA MET A 11 -0.56 -2.10 6.95
C MET A 11 -1.21 -0.82 7.46
N ASP A 12 -1.30 -0.71 8.78
CA ASP A 12 -1.74 0.47 9.52
C ASP A 12 -0.57 1.23 10.16
N SER A 13 0.61 0.62 10.26
CA SER A 13 1.81 1.23 10.83
C SER A 13 3.05 1.10 9.93
N TRP A 14 3.49 2.24 9.40
CA TRP A 14 4.69 2.32 8.56
C TRP A 14 5.97 1.96 9.31
N HIS A 15 6.05 2.29 10.61
CA HIS A 15 7.22 1.99 11.44
C HIS A 15 7.42 0.49 11.63
N ILE A 16 6.33 -0.26 11.83
CA ILE A 16 6.36 -1.72 11.99
C ILE A 16 6.80 -2.36 10.68
N PHE A 17 6.16 -1.98 9.57
CA PHE A 17 6.52 -2.48 8.25
C PHE A 17 7.99 -2.24 7.91
N LYS A 18 8.48 -1.01 8.16
CA LYS A 18 9.88 -0.65 7.92
C LYS A 18 10.85 -1.55 8.70
N ARG A 19 10.57 -1.81 9.98
CA ARG A 19 11.44 -2.69 10.80
C ARG A 19 11.44 -4.12 10.28
N ALA A 20 10.28 -4.66 9.95
CA ALA A 20 10.16 -6.00 9.39
C ALA A 20 10.90 -6.12 8.05
N TRP A 21 10.78 -5.11 7.17
CA TRP A 21 11.48 -5.08 5.88
C TRP A 21 13.01 -5.04 6.03
N LEU A 22 13.53 -4.24 6.97
CA LEU A 22 14.96 -4.06 7.17
C LEU A 22 15.64 -5.25 7.86
N LEU A 23 14.91 -6.05 8.64
CA LEU A 23 15.46 -7.16 9.41
C LEU A 23 15.43 -8.51 8.66
N GLU A 24 14.87 -8.55 7.43
CA GLU A 24 14.60 -9.79 6.67
C GLU A 24 13.85 -10.89 7.48
N GLU A 25 13.29 -10.58 8.65
CA GLU A 25 12.67 -11.53 9.59
C GLU A 25 11.28 -12.03 9.15
N TYR A 26 10.88 -11.77 7.91
CA TYR A 26 9.58 -12.19 7.36
C TYR A 26 9.75 -12.98 6.05
N ILE A 27 10.47 -14.10 6.13
CA ILE A 27 10.38 -15.19 5.14
C ILE A 27 9.32 -16.17 5.65
N MET A 28 8.06 -15.74 5.62
CA MET A 28 6.86 -16.59 5.62
C MET A 28 6.12 -16.24 4.33
N GLU A 29 5.55 -17.23 3.62
CA GLU A 29 4.73 -17.12 2.39
C GLU A 29 4.37 -15.65 2.06
N LYS A 30 5.21 -14.97 1.28
CA LYS A 30 5.15 -13.51 1.13
C LYS A 30 3.78 -13.11 0.58
N PRO A 31 2.99 -12.25 1.29
CA PRO A 31 1.72 -11.80 0.76
C PRO A 31 1.97 -11.09 -0.57
N GLN A 32 1.25 -11.48 -1.62
CA GLN A 32 1.41 -10.88 -2.94
C GLN A 32 0.90 -9.44 -2.98
N ILE A 33 0.02 -9.05 -2.05
CA ILE A 33 -0.60 -7.73 -2.00
C ILE A 33 -0.29 -7.04 -0.66
N LEU A 34 0.20 -5.81 -0.72
CA LEU A 34 0.38 -4.93 0.44
C LEU A 34 -0.57 -3.74 0.31
N LEU A 35 -1.56 -3.65 1.20
CA LEU A 35 -2.51 -2.54 1.26
C LEU A 35 -2.10 -1.58 2.37
N PHE A 36 -1.97 -0.30 2.06
CA PHE A 36 -1.57 0.72 3.03
C PHE A 36 -2.66 1.76 3.23
N ASP A 37 -2.88 2.16 4.48
CA ASP A 37 -3.57 3.43 4.73
C ASP A 37 -2.66 4.62 4.42
N LEU A 38 -3.28 5.78 4.22
CA LEU A 38 -2.60 7.04 3.92
C LEU A 38 -2.35 7.84 5.20
N ASP A 39 -3.41 8.27 5.87
CA ASP A 39 -3.31 9.23 6.98
C ASP A 39 -2.83 8.57 8.26
N GLY A 40 -1.70 9.03 8.80
CA GLY A 40 -1.13 8.44 10.01
C GLY A 40 -0.36 7.14 9.76
N THR A 41 -0.28 6.70 8.50
CA THR A 41 0.49 5.53 8.07
C THR A 41 1.55 5.92 7.04
N LEU A 42 1.21 6.03 5.75
CA LEU A 42 2.18 6.36 4.70
C LEU A 42 2.53 7.85 4.62
N LEU A 43 1.53 8.71 4.84
CA LEU A 43 1.70 10.15 4.74
C LEU A 43 2.38 10.71 6.00
N ARG A 44 3.26 11.67 5.79
CA ARG A 44 3.77 12.54 6.85
C ARG A 44 2.64 13.40 7.43
N ASN A 45 2.93 14.07 8.54
CA ASN A 45 1.96 14.98 9.20
C ASN A 45 1.46 16.09 8.28
N ASP A 46 2.31 16.54 7.34
CA ASP A 46 1.98 17.54 6.31
C ASP A 46 1.20 16.96 5.11
N LYS A 47 0.77 15.69 5.20
CA LYS A 47 0.02 14.95 4.17
C LYS A 47 0.80 14.69 2.88
N THR A 48 2.14 14.76 2.93
CA THR A 48 3.02 14.41 1.81
C THR A 48 3.62 13.01 1.94
N LEU A 49 4.08 12.45 0.83
CA LEU A 49 4.90 11.24 0.81
C LEU A 49 6.38 11.60 0.89
N SER A 50 7.15 10.79 1.62
CA SER A 50 8.61 10.93 1.62
C SER A 50 9.23 10.20 0.44
N GLU A 51 10.33 10.74 -0.10
CA GLU A 51 11.15 10.04 -1.11
C GLU A 51 11.58 8.64 -0.63
N TYR A 52 11.98 8.53 0.64
CA TYR A 52 12.33 7.25 1.26
C TYR A 52 11.16 6.25 1.22
N THR A 53 9.93 6.70 1.53
CA THR A 53 8.73 5.85 1.45
C THR A 53 8.51 5.34 0.02
N LEU A 54 8.63 6.23 -0.96
CA LEU A 54 8.49 5.89 -2.38
C LEU A 54 9.55 4.87 -2.80
N GLU A 55 10.80 5.04 -2.37
CA GLU A 55 11.91 4.13 -2.68
C GLU A 55 11.67 2.72 -2.11
N ILE A 56 11.24 2.62 -0.85
CA ILE A 56 10.92 1.31 -0.24
C ILE A 56 9.78 0.63 -0.97
N LEU A 57 8.69 1.36 -1.28
CA LEU A 57 7.57 0.79 -2.01
C LEU A 57 7.96 0.37 -3.45
N SER A 58 8.90 1.07 -4.09
CA SER A 58 9.47 0.63 -5.39
C SER A 58 10.19 -0.71 -5.25
N LYS A 59 11.06 -0.86 -4.25
CA LYS A 59 11.77 -2.12 -3.97
C LYS A 59 10.80 -3.27 -3.70
N CYS A 60 9.71 -3.01 -2.98
CA CYS A 60 8.66 -4.00 -2.82
C CYS A 60 8.05 -4.41 -4.18
N LYS A 61 7.72 -3.46 -5.06
CA LYS A 61 7.21 -3.81 -6.40
C LYS A 61 8.21 -4.63 -7.21
N GLU A 62 9.48 -4.27 -7.15
CA GLU A 62 10.58 -5.01 -7.82
C GLU A 62 10.70 -6.45 -7.27
N CYS A 63 10.39 -6.65 -5.99
CA CYS A 63 10.30 -7.96 -5.35
C CYS A 63 9.00 -8.72 -5.67
N GLY A 64 8.14 -8.19 -6.54
CA GLY A 64 6.90 -8.84 -6.99
C GLY A 64 5.66 -8.53 -6.17
N TYR A 65 5.73 -7.61 -5.20
CA TYR A 65 4.57 -7.21 -4.40
C TYR A 65 3.65 -6.25 -5.19
N ILE A 66 2.35 -6.48 -5.14
CA ILE A 66 1.31 -5.55 -5.58
C ILE A 66 1.06 -4.57 -4.43
N ILE A 67 1.38 -3.29 -4.66
CA ILE A 67 1.08 -2.23 -3.70
C ILE A 67 -0.33 -1.70 -3.95
N GLY A 68 -1.14 -1.58 -2.90
CA GLY A 68 -2.46 -0.95 -2.95
C GLY A 68 -2.68 0.04 -1.82
N ILE A 69 -3.72 0.86 -1.97
CA ILE A 69 -4.16 1.84 -0.98
C ILE A 69 -5.48 1.38 -0.38
N SER A 70 -5.62 1.51 0.94
CA SER A 70 -6.87 1.29 1.67
C SER A 70 -7.10 2.43 2.63
N THR A 71 -8.01 3.35 2.28
CA THR A 71 -8.18 4.61 3.01
C THR A 71 -9.64 5.04 3.15
N SER A 72 -9.92 5.87 4.16
CA SER A 72 -11.22 6.53 4.36
C SER A 72 -11.44 7.71 3.42
N ARG A 73 -10.37 8.26 2.80
CA ARG A 73 -10.47 9.33 1.81
C ARG A 73 -11.30 8.90 0.60
N GLY A 74 -12.06 9.83 0.03
CA GLY A 74 -12.71 9.62 -1.27
C GLY A 74 -11.70 9.58 -2.42
N GLU A 75 -12.05 8.93 -3.53
CA GLU A 75 -11.17 8.72 -4.70
C GLU A 75 -10.52 10.02 -5.21
N GLN A 76 -11.28 11.11 -5.29
CA GLN A 76 -10.78 12.43 -5.71
C GLN A 76 -9.63 12.94 -4.82
N ASN A 77 -9.71 12.68 -3.51
CA ASN A 77 -8.69 13.08 -2.53
C ASN A 77 -7.45 12.16 -2.55
N CYS A 78 -7.47 11.12 -3.39
CA CYS A 78 -6.34 10.21 -3.59
C CYS A 78 -5.56 10.49 -4.89
N LEU A 79 -6.08 11.32 -5.82
CA LEU A 79 -5.54 11.46 -7.18
C LEU A 79 -4.06 11.88 -7.25
N SER A 80 -3.58 12.72 -6.32
CA SER A 80 -2.15 13.07 -6.23
C SER A 80 -1.32 11.83 -5.94
N PHE A 81 -1.71 11.06 -4.92
CA PHE A 81 -0.98 9.86 -4.48
C PHE A 81 -1.08 8.71 -5.48
N LEU A 82 -2.16 8.61 -6.27
CA LEU A 82 -2.25 7.61 -7.33
C LEU A 82 -1.15 7.78 -8.38
N ARG A 83 -0.76 9.02 -8.68
CA ARG A 83 0.32 9.32 -9.64
C ARG A 83 1.70 8.99 -9.06
N GLU A 84 1.91 9.30 -7.79
CA GLU A 84 3.18 9.06 -7.10
C GLU A 84 3.38 7.57 -6.76
N LEU A 85 2.38 6.95 -6.12
CA LEU A 85 2.45 5.57 -5.65
C LEU A 85 2.20 4.56 -6.75
N LYS A 86 1.48 4.91 -7.83
CA LYS A 86 1.02 3.99 -8.89
C LYS A 86 0.53 2.65 -8.30
N PRO A 87 -0.46 2.67 -7.39
CA PRO A 87 -0.93 1.45 -6.75
C PRO A 87 -1.69 0.60 -7.76
N GLY A 88 -1.67 -0.71 -7.54
CA GLY A 88 -2.45 -1.67 -8.32
C GLY A 88 -3.91 -1.79 -7.85
N ILE A 89 -4.20 -1.42 -6.61
CA ILE A 89 -5.53 -1.49 -6.02
C ILE A 89 -5.78 -0.19 -5.25
N LEU A 90 -6.98 0.37 -5.40
CA LEU A 90 -7.48 1.47 -4.57
C LEU A 90 -8.76 1.01 -3.89
N ILE A 91 -8.74 1.02 -2.56
CA ILE A 91 -9.92 0.91 -1.69
C ILE A 91 -10.09 2.29 -1.04
N SER A 92 -11.19 2.98 -1.36
CA SER A 92 -11.45 4.35 -0.92
C SER A 92 -12.81 4.46 -0.23
N SER A 93 -13.10 5.65 0.31
CA SER A 93 -14.38 5.96 0.98
C SER A 93 -14.71 4.98 2.11
N GLY A 94 -13.69 4.57 2.86
CA GLY A 94 -13.83 3.63 3.97
C GLY A 94 -14.20 2.21 3.53
N GLY A 95 -13.85 1.84 2.30
CA GLY A 95 -14.16 0.53 1.72
C GLY A 95 -15.40 0.50 0.84
N ALA A 96 -16.13 1.61 0.70
CA ALA A 96 -17.32 1.67 -0.14
C ALA A 96 -17.01 1.59 -1.65
N LEU A 97 -15.79 1.90 -2.07
CA LEU A 97 -15.35 1.84 -3.46
C LEU A 97 -14.03 1.07 -3.58
N ILE A 98 -13.98 0.15 -4.55
CA ILE A 98 -12.78 -0.63 -4.89
C ILE A 98 -12.51 -0.50 -6.39
N ARG A 99 -11.26 -0.21 -6.75
CA ARG A 99 -10.80 -0.14 -8.15
C ARG A 99 -9.48 -0.88 -8.32
N THR A 100 -9.38 -1.68 -9.38
CA THR A 100 -8.10 -2.23 -9.87
C THR A 100 -7.47 -1.26 -10.87
N LEU A 101 -6.17 -1.03 -10.72
CA LEU A 101 -5.43 0.01 -11.43
C LEU A 101 -4.22 -0.62 -12.14
N GLY A 102 -4.39 -0.94 -13.42
CA GLY A 102 -3.28 -1.39 -14.28
C GLY A 102 -2.71 -2.77 -13.95
N VAL A 103 -3.29 -3.53 -13.02
CA VAL A 103 -2.94 -4.93 -12.73
C VAL A 103 -4.00 -5.86 -13.32
N LYS A 104 -3.54 -6.90 -14.03
CA LYS A 104 -4.35 -8.09 -14.30
C LYS A 104 -4.14 -9.05 -13.13
N LEU A 105 -5.19 -9.26 -12.35
CA LEU A 105 -5.23 -10.25 -11.27
C LEU A 105 -5.51 -11.63 -11.85
#